data_AF-A0AAW0LDG8-F1
#
_entry.id   AF-A0AAW0LDG8-F1
#
_cell.length_a   1.000
_cell.length_b   1.000
_cell.length_c   1.000
_cell.angle_alpha   90.00
_cell.angle_beta   90.00
_cell.angle_gamma   90.00
#
_symmetry.space_group_name_H-M   'P 1'
#
loop_
_entity.id
_entity.type
_entity.pdbx_description
1 polymer ?
#
loop_
_entity_poly.entity_id
_entity_poly.type
_entity_poly.pdbx_seq_one_letter_code
_entity_poly.pdbx_strand_id
1 'polypeptide(L)'
;MDTHQPRPATLQPPQGGGGGGGGFSAIPTVFLSFIAIVAMIDEKMKDALQGDCTRYAPGIEIISVRVTKPKIPESIRRNFEQMEEERTKVLIAIEKQRVVEKEAETNKKMAIIEAEKVANVSKILMEQKLMEKDSVRKQQEIENQIYMARQKSLADADFYRLLKEAEANKLKLTPQFLELKFIEAIADNTKIFFGEKIPNMFLDQRLLGNFLQQLSRNVFEEELIEKKECV
;
A
#
# COMPACT_ATOMS: atom_id res chain seq x y z
N MET A 1 20.54 18.21 2.13
CA MET A 1 20.45 16.81 1.63
C MET A 1 19.09 16.68 0.99
N ASP A 2 19.01 17.17 -0.24
CA ASP A 2 17.76 17.36 -0.96
C ASP A 2 17.29 16.04 -1.56
N THR A 3 16.19 15.54 -1.01
CA THR A 3 15.47 14.35 -1.46
C THR A 3 14.77 14.65 -2.78
N HIS A 4 15.41 14.30 -3.89
CA HIS A 4 14.77 14.22 -5.20
C HIS A 4 13.72 13.10 -5.19
N GLN A 5 12.45 13.51 -5.11
CA GLN A 5 11.31 12.63 -5.28
C GLN A 5 11.02 12.48 -6.78
N PRO A 6 10.94 11.25 -7.33
CA PRO A 6 10.60 11.07 -8.74
C PRO A 6 9.12 11.43 -8.96
N ARG A 7 8.86 12.36 -9.89
CA ARG A 7 7.50 12.69 -10.33
C ARG A 7 6.83 11.46 -10.95
N PRO A 8 5.51 11.26 -10.76
CA PRO A 8 4.78 10.23 -11.48
C PRO A 8 4.83 10.54 -12.98
N ALA A 9 5.31 9.59 -13.78
CA ALA A 9 5.27 9.68 -15.22
C ALA A 9 3.80 9.74 -15.65
N THR A 10 3.36 10.90 -16.10
CA THR A 10 2.09 11.05 -16.81
C THR A 10 2.16 10.11 -18.00
N LEU A 11 1.32 9.06 -18.01
CA LEU A 11 1.08 8.25 -19.20
C LEU A 11 0.56 9.20 -20.27
N GLN A 12 1.45 9.64 -21.15
CA GLN A 12 1.06 10.33 -22.36
C GLN A 12 0.14 9.37 -23.11
N PRO A 13 -1.10 9.77 -23.46
CA PRO A 13 -1.86 8.99 -24.42
C PRO A 13 -0.98 8.76 -25.63
N PRO A 14 -1.03 7.57 -26.26
CA PRO A 14 -0.23 7.31 -27.45
C PRO A 14 -0.46 8.49 -28.40
N GLN A 15 0.62 9.21 -28.74
CA GLN A 15 0.57 10.20 -29.80
C GLN A 15 0.04 9.45 -31.01
N GLY A 16 -1.25 9.63 -31.28
CA GLY A 16 -1.87 9.14 -32.48
C GLY A 16 -1.10 9.81 -33.60
N GLY A 17 -0.22 9.04 -34.24
CA GLY A 17 0.51 9.48 -35.40
C GLY A 17 -0.52 10.07 -36.35
N GLY A 18 -0.48 11.39 -36.51
CA GLY A 18 -1.29 12.15 -37.45
C GLY A 18 -0.84 11.80 -38.87
N GLY A 19 -1.13 10.57 -39.28
CA GLY A 19 -1.02 10.11 -40.64
C GLY A 19 -2.41 10.13 -41.23
N GLY A 20 -2.64 11.01 -42.21
CA GLY A 20 -3.86 10.97 -43.02
C GLY A 20 -4.52 12.31 -43.35
N GLY A 21 -3.81 13.44 -43.28
CA GLY A 21 -4.29 14.70 -43.86
C GLY A 21 -4.07 14.74 -45.38
N GLY A 22 -4.67 13.80 -46.12
CA GLY A 22 -4.50 13.69 -47.57
C GLY A 22 -5.82 13.47 -48.27
N GLY A 23 -6.66 14.50 -48.37
CA GLY A 23 -7.97 14.36 -49.00
C GLY A 23 -8.65 15.63 -49.53
N PHE A 24 -8.04 16.81 -49.41
CA PHE A 24 -8.67 18.07 -49.86
C PHE A 24 -7.99 18.74 -51.07
N SER A 25 -7.05 18.06 -51.75
CA SER A 25 -6.39 18.60 -52.95
C SER A 25 -6.99 18.15 -54.29
N ALA A 26 -8.01 17.27 -54.29
CA ALA A 26 -8.58 16.74 -55.52
C ALA A 26 -9.39 17.81 -56.29
N ILE A 27 -10.16 18.65 -55.61
CA ILE A 27 -11.01 19.67 -56.22
C ILE A 27 -10.19 20.71 -57.02
N PRO A 28 -9.12 21.33 -56.48
CA PRO A 28 -8.33 22.26 -57.28
C PRO A 28 -7.61 21.56 -58.45
N THR A 29 -7.16 20.31 -58.28
CA THR A 29 -6.44 19.58 -59.32
C THR A 29 -7.33 19.22 -60.51
N VAL A 30 -8.57 18.75 -60.26
CA VAL A 30 -9.55 18.44 -61.31
C VAL A 30 -10.05 19.71 -62.00
N PHE A 31 -10.22 20.80 -61.26
CA PHE A 31 -10.64 22.08 -61.83
C PHE A 31 -9.56 22.68 -62.74
N LEU A 32 -8.29 22.65 -62.32
CA LEU A 32 -7.17 23.15 -63.10
C LEU A 32 -6.94 22.32 -64.37
N SER A 33 -7.07 20.98 -64.30
CA SER A 33 -6.94 20.12 -65.48
C SER A 33 -8.07 20.36 -66.49
N PHE A 34 -9.31 20.57 -66.02
CA PHE A 34 -10.43 20.93 -66.87
C PHE A 34 -10.19 22.26 -67.62
N ILE A 35 -9.72 23.30 -66.93
CA ILE A 35 -9.41 24.60 -67.55
C ILE A 35 -8.34 24.44 -68.64
N ALA A 36 -7.29 23.67 -68.36
CA ALA A 36 -6.20 23.45 -69.31
C ALA A 36 -6.69 22.75 -70.60
N ILE A 37 -7.58 21.76 -70.47
CA ILE A 37 -8.13 21.03 -71.62
C ILE A 37 -9.04 21.94 -72.46
N VAL A 38 -9.90 22.73 -71.84
CA VAL A 38 -10.79 23.66 -72.59
C VAL A 38 -9.98 24.73 -73.31
N ALA A 39 -8.96 25.31 -72.65
CA ALA A 39 -8.08 26.29 -73.29
C ALA A 39 -7.33 25.69 -74.49
N MET A 40 -6.93 24.42 -74.42
CA MET A 40 -6.29 23.73 -75.55
C MET A 40 -7.26 23.57 -76.74
N ILE A 41 -8.54 23.30 -76.48
CA ILE A 41 -9.56 23.15 -77.52
C ILE A 41 -9.86 24.49 -78.19
N ASP A 42 -9.97 25.57 -77.41
CA ASP A 42 -10.22 26.93 -77.91
C ASP A 42 -9.16 27.36 -78.94
N GLU A 43 -7.88 27.14 -78.65
CA GLU A 43 -6.78 27.44 -79.57
C GLU A 43 -6.85 26.59 -80.85
N LYS A 44 -7.09 25.28 -80.73
CA LYS A 44 -7.20 24.39 -81.90
C LYS A 44 -8.39 24.74 -82.80
N MET A 45 -9.50 25.18 -82.20
CA MET A 45 -10.68 25.57 -82.95
C MET A 45 -10.49 26.91 -83.67
N LYS A 46 -9.79 27.87 -83.02
CA LYS A 46 -9.40 29.13 -83.65
C LYS A 46 -8.52 28.90 -84.87
N ASP A 47 -7.48 28.08 -84.75
CA ASP A 47 -6.55 27.79 -85.85
C ASP A 47 -7.26 27.15 -87.04
N ALA A 48 -8.15 26.18 -86.79
CA ALA A 48 -8.92 25.50 -87.83
C ALA A 48 -9.84 26.47 -88.58
N LEU A 49 -10.59 27.32 -87.86
CA LEU A 49 -11.49 28.29 -88.46
C LEU A 49 -10.75 29.40 -89.20
N GLN A 50 -9.58 29.83 -88.71
CA GLN A 50 -8.75 30.82 -89.40
C GLN A 50 -8.22 30.28 -90.74
N GLY A 51 -7.84 29.00 -90.78
CA GLY A 51 -7.45 28.31 -92.00
C GLY A 51 -8.56 28.28 -93.06
N ASP A 52 -9.80 27.99 -92.63
CA ASP A 52 -10.97 27.97 -93.51
C ASP A 52 -11.35 29.39 -93.98
N CYS A 53 -11.39 30.38 -93.08
CA CYS A 53 -11.71 31.77 -93.44
C CYS A 53 -10.72 32.36 -94.44
N THR A 54 -9.42 32.07 -94.31
CA THR A 54 -8.40 32.51 -95.26
C THR A 54 -8.63 31.94 -96.66
N ARG A 55 -9.20 30.74 -96.76
CA ARG A 55 -9.47 30.05 -98.04
C ARG A 55 -10.76 30.52 -98.73
N TYR A 56 -11.81 30.78 -97.97
CA TYR A 56 -13.15 31.06 -98.52
C TYR A 56 -13.55 32.54 -98.50
N ALA A 57 -12.98 33.36 -97.61
CA ALA A 57 -13.30 34.79 -97.47
C ALA A 57 -12.05 35.59 -97.02
N PRO A 58 -11.15 35.96 -97.95
CA PRO A 58 -9.96 36.72 -97.62
C PRO A 58 -10.36 38.10 -97.07
N GLY A 59 -9.96 38.40 -95.82
CA GLY A 59 -10.27 39.67 -95.13
C GLY A 59 -10.95 39.53 -93.77
N ILE A 60 -11.27 38.31 -93.33
CA ILE A 60 -11.83 38.03 -91.99
C ILE A 60 -10.75 37.38 -91.11
N GLU A 61 -10.49 37.98 -89.95
CA GLU A 61 -9.58 37.45 -88.93
C GLU A 61 -10.33 37.11 -87.65
N ILE A 62 -10.11 35.90 -87.14
CA ILE A 62 -10.72 35.40 -85.91
C ILE A 62 -9.77 35.66 -84.74
N ILE A 63 -10.15 36.59 -83.87
CA ILE A 63 -9.31 37.02 -82.73
C ILE A 63 -9.30 35.95 -81.63
N SER A 64 -10.46 35.41 -81.27
CA SER A 64 -10.61 34.38 -80.24
C SER A 64 -11.86 33.54 -80.43
N VAL A 65 -11.76 32.24 -80.16
CA VAL A 65 -12.87 31.30 -80.09
C VAL A 65 -12.97 30.83 -78.64
N ARG A 66 -14.18 30.77 -78.09
CA ARG A 66 -14.42 30.20 -76.75
C ARG A 66 -15.49 29.13 -76.82
N VAL A 67 -15.16 27.94 -76.33
CA VAL A 67 -16.08 26.83 -76.23
C VAL A 67 -16.96 27.00 -74.99
N THR A 68 -18.25 26.74 -75.17
CA THR A 68 -19.22 26.76 -74.06
C THR A 68 -19.00 25.54 -73.18
N LYS A 69 -19.20 25.69 -71.86
CA LYS A 69 -19.13 24.58 -70.91
C LYS A 69 -20.03 23.43 -71.36
N PRO A 70 -19.52 22.21 -71.55
CA PRO A 70 -20.33 21.09 -71.99
C PRO A 70 -21.37 20.76 -70.91
N LYS A 71 -22.63 20.57 -71.32
CA LYS A 71 -23.70 20.17 -70.43
C LYS A 71 -23.63 18.66 -70.21
N ILE A 72 -23.22 18.24 -69.01
CA ILE A 72 -23.20 16.82 -68.64
C ILE A 72 -24.64 16.30 -68.58
N PRO A 73 -25.00 15.22 -69.31
CA PRO A 73 -26.33 14.64 -69.24
C PRO A 73 -26.62 14.02 -67.87
N GLU A 74 -27.88 14.10 -67.45
CA GLU A 74 -28.33 13.68 -66.11
C GLU A 74 -28.08 12.20 -65.79
N SER A 75 -28.06 11.33 -66.81
CA SER A 75 -27.73 9.91 -66.65
C SER A 75 -26.30 9.67 -66.14
N ILE A 76 -25.34 10.45 -66.63
CA ILE A 76 -23.94 10.33 -66.23
C ILE A 76 -23.75 10.93 -64.84
N ARG A 77 -24.37 12.09 -64.57
CA ARG A 77 -24.34 12.75 -63.25
C ARG A 77 -24.74 11.79 -62.12
N ARG A 78 -25.89 11.13 -62.28
CA ARG A 78 -26.42 10.19 -61.26
C ARG A 78 -25.51 8.98 -61.03
N ASN A 79 -24.86 8.47 -62.08
CA ASN A 79 -23.93 7.34 -61.94
C ASN A 79 -22.65 7.75 -61.18
N PHE A 80 -22.09 8.93 -61.48
CA PHE A 80 -20.94 9.44 -60.72
C PHE A 80 -21.28 9.68 -59.25
N GLU A 81 -22.44 10.25 -58.97
CA GLU A 81 -22.91 10.49 -57.60
C GLU A 81 -23.04 9.18 -56.81
N GLN A 82 -23.67 8.16 -57.40
CA GLN A 82 -23.76 6.83 -56.78
C GLN A 82 -22.38 6.19 -56.56
N MET A 83 -21.46 6.31 -57.53
CA MET A 83 -20.11 5.77 -57.40
C MET A 83 -19.32 6.47 -56.28
N GLU A 84 -19.47 7.79 -56.13
CA GLU A 84 -18.82 8.55 -55.07
C GLU A 84 -19.39 8.21 -53.69
N GLU A 85 -20.70 8.03 -53.58
CA GLU A 85 -21.34 7.55 -52.35
C GLU A 85 -20.80 6.18 -51.94
N GLU A 86 -20.74 5.21 -52.85
CA GLU A 86 -20.23 3.87 -52.56
C GLU A 86 -18.74 3.90 -52.18
N ARG A 87 -17.92 4.67 -52.91
CA ARG A 87 -16.51 4.87 -52.54
C ARG A 87 -16.34 5.45 -51.15
N THR A 88 -17.17 6.43 -50.79
CA THR A 88 -17.14 7.06 -49.47
C THR A 88 -17.57 6.07 -48.38
N LYS A 89 -18.65 5.30 -48.62
CA LYS A 89 -19.11 4.26 -47.69
C LYS A 89 -18.03 3.21 -47.42
N VAL A 90 -17.34 2.74 -48.46
CA VAL A 90 -16.26 1.76 -48.32
C VAL A 90 -15.10 2.32 -47.50
N LEU A 91 -14.67 3.56 -47.78
CA LEU A 91 -13.61 4.21 -47.00
C LEU A 91 -13.99 4.37 -45.52
N ILE A 92 -15.23 4.80 -45.25
CA ILE A 92 -15.75 4.91 -43.88
C ILE A 92 -15.79 3.54 -43.19
N ALA A 93 -16.23 2.50 -43.89
CA ALA A 93 -16.30 1.15 -43.33
C ALA A 93 -14.92 0.60 -42.96
N ILE A 94 -13.91 0.80 -43.84
CA ILE A 94 -12.52 0.41 -43.59
C ILE A 94 -11.97 1.14 -42.36
N GLU A 95 -12.16 2.46 -42.29
CA GLU A 95 -11.65 3.25 -41.16
C GLU A 95 -12.35 2.87 -39.86
N LYS A 96 -13.67 2.65 -39.90
CA LYS A 96 -14.44 2.18 -38.74
C LYS A 96 -13.94 0.81 -38.26
N GLN A 97 -13.67 -0.12 -39.18
CA GLN A 97 -13.11 -1.42 -38.82
C GLN A 97 -11.74 -1.27 -38.14
N ARG A 98 -10.87 -0.42 -38.67
CA ARG A 98 -9.56 -0.13 -38.09
C ARG A 98 -9.66 0.45 -36.68
N VAL A 99 -10.63 1.32 -36.43
CA VAL A 99 -10.90 1.87 -35.10
C VAL A 99 -11.36 0.77 -34.14
N VAL A 100 -12.31 -0.07 -34.54
CA VAL A 100 -12.81 -1.19 -33.70
C VAL A 100 -11.70 -2.17 -33.35
N GLU A 101 -10.84 -2.53 -34.31
CA GLU A 101 -9.69 -3.41 -34.06
C GLU A 101 -8.73 -2.80 -33.03
N LYS A 102 -8.40 -1.51 -33.16
CA LYS A 102 -7.54 -0.79 -32.20
C LYS A 102 -8.16 -0.61 -30.83
N GLU A 103 -9.46 -0.35 -30.76
CA GLU A 103 -10.19 -0.26 -29.48
C GLU A 103 -10.23 -1.62 -28.78
N ALA A 104 -10.44 -2.70 -29.52
CA ALA A 104 -10.41 -4.06 -28.95
C ALA A 104 -9.02 -4.42 -28.40
N GLU A 105 -7.95 -4.06 -29.09
CA GLU A 105 -6.57 -4.23 -28.59
C GLU A 105 -6.30 -3.38 -27.35
N THR A 106 -6.76 -2.13 -27.35
CA THR A 106 -6.63 -1.22 -26.20
C THR A 106 -7.35 -1.78 -24.99
N ASN A 107 -8.59 -2.25 -25.17
CA ASN A 107 -9.39 -2.82 -24.09
C ASN A 107 -8.75 -4.08 -23.50
N LYS A 108 -8.18 -4.96 -24.34
CA LYS A 108 -7.42 -6.13 -23.87
C LYS A 108 -6.22 -5.73 -23.01
N LYS A 109 -5.43 -4.74 -23.45
CA LYS A 109 -4.28 -4.23 -22.68
C LYS A 109 -4.71 -3.59 -21.36
N MET A 110 -5.79 -2.81 -21.38
CA MET A 110 -6.35 -2.20 -20.18
C MET A 110 -6.79 -3.25 -19.15
N ALA A 111 -7.46 -4.32 -19.59
CA ALA A 111 -7.88 -5.41 -18.71
C ALA A 111 -6.69 -6.15 -18.07
N ILE A 112 -5.61 -6.39 -18.83
CA ILE A 112 -4.39 -7.01 -18.29
C ILE A 112 -3.74 -6.11 -17.24
N ILE A 113 -3.56 -4.82 -17.55
CA ILE A 113 -2.97 -3.84 -16.63
C ILE A 113 -3.81 -3.71 -15.36
N GLU A 114 -5.14 -3.74 -15.47
CA GLU A 114 -6.05 -3.69 -14.33
C GLU A 114 -5.92 -4.94 -13.45
N ALA A 115 -5.88 -6.13 -14.05
CA ALA A 115 -5.67 -7.38 -13.33
C ALA A 115 -4.30 -7.40 -12.61
N GLU A 116 -3.23 -6.95 -13.27
CA GLU A 116 -1.90 -6.82 -12.67
C GLU A 116 -1.87 -5.82 -11.52
N LYS A 117 -2.54 -4.67 -11.68
CA LYS A 117 -2.67 -3.68 -10.61
C LYS A 117 -3.35 -4.28 -9.38
N VAL A 118 -4.46 -5.00 -9.56
CA VAL A 118 -5.19 -5.64 -8.45
C VAL A 118 -4.32 -6.69 -7.76
N ALA A 119 -3.59 -7.50 -8.53
CA ALA A 119 -2.65 -8.49 -7.98
C ALA A 119 -1.53 -7.81 -7.15
N ASN A 120 -0.96 -6.72 -7.66
CA ASN A 120 0.09 -5.95 -6.97
C ASN A 120 -0.43 -5.31 -5.68
N VAL A 121 -1.62 -4.70 -5.71
CA VAL A 121 -2.25 -4.13 -4.51
C VAL A 121 -2.51 -5.22 -3.47
N SER A 122 -3.01 -6.38 -3.90
CA SER A 122 -3.25 -7.52 -3.00
C SER A 122 -1.97 -8.03 -2.34
N LYS A 123 -0.86 -8.07 -3.10
CA LYS A 123 0.47 -8.43 -2.57
C LYS A 123 0.93 -7.46 -1.50
N ILE A 124 0.84 -6.15 -1.75
CA ILE A 124 1.23 -5.10 -0.80
C ILE A 124 0.39 -5.18 0.48
N LEU A 125 -0.94 -5.34 0.34
CA LEU A 125 -1.83 -5.47 1.50
C LEU A 125 -1.53 -6.71 2.33
N MET A 126 -1.22 -7.84 1.67
CA MET A 126 -0.83 -9.07 2.37
C MET A 126 0.49 -8.90 3.12
N GLU A 127 1.48 -8.27 2.48
CA GLU A 127 2.79 -7.98 3.08
C GLU A 127 2.67 -7.03 4.29
N GLN A 128 1.86 -5.97 4.17
CA GLN A 128 1.56 -5.06 5.28
C GLN A 128 0.93 -5.81 6.45
N LYS A 129 -0.04 -6.69 6.17
CA LYS A 129 -0.72 -7.48 7.20
C LYS A 129 0.21 -8.49 7.89
N LEU A 130 1.11 -9.12 7.14
CA LEU A 130 2.14 -10.00 7.70
C LEU A 130 3.09 -9.21 8.60
N MET A 131 3.56 -8.05 8.14
CA MET A 131 4.45 -7.18 8.92
C MET A 131 3.78 -6.70 10.22
N GLU A 132 2.50 -6.34 10.17
CA GLU A 132 1.71 -5.95 11.34
C GLU A 132 1.61 -7.12 12.34
N LYS A 133 1.25 -8.31 11.86
CA LYS A 133 1.14 -9.51 12.70
C LYS A 133 2.48 -9.92 13.31
N ASP A 134 3.56 -9.82 12.55
CA ASP A 134 4.91 -10.11 13.04
C ASP A 134 5.37 -9.09 14.08
N SER A 135 5.03 -7.82 13.90
CA SER A 135 5.31 -6.76 14.87
C SER A 135 4.55 -6.99 16.18
N VAL A 136 3.26 -7.36 16.09
CA VAL A 136 2.46 -7.73 17.26
C VAL A 136 3.05 -8.95 17.97
N ARG A 137 3.47 -9.99 17.23
CA ARG A 137 4.10 -11.18 17.81
C ARG A 137 5.37 -10.80 18.58
N LYS A 138 6.24 -9.99 17.98
CA LYS A 138 7.48 -9.51 18.64
C LYS A 138 7.17 -8.70 19.89
N GLN A 139 6.15 -7.85 19.85
CA GLN A 139 5.78 -7.03 20.99
C GLN A 139 5.25 -7.87 22.15
N GLN A 140 4.41 -8.88 21.86
CA GLN A 140 3.96 -9.85 22.84
C GLN A 140 5.12 -10.64 23.43
N GLU A 141 6.09 -11.04 22.62
CA GLU A 141 7.27 -11.75 23.10
C GLU A 141 8.12 -10.88 24.03
N ILE A 142 8.34 -9.61 23.69
CA ILE A 142 9.01 -8.65 24.56
C ILE A 142 8.22 -8.44 25.86
N GLU A 143 6.91 -8.28 25.78
CA GLU A 143 6.05 -8.09 26.96
C GLU A 143 6.07 -9.30 27.89
N ASN A 144 6.01 -10.51 27.33
CA ASN A 144 6.14 -11.76 28.07
C ASN A 144 7.51 -11.86 28.75
N GLN A 145 8.59 -11.50 28.05
CA GLN A 145 9.94 -11.47 28.64
C GLN A 145 10.04 -10.47 29.78
N ILE A 146 9.49 -9.25 29.60
CA ILE A 146 9.45 -8.22 30.65
C ILE A 146 8.66 -8.72 31.86
N TYR A 147 7.50 -9.35 31.63
CA TYR A 147 6.67 -9.90 32.69
C TYR A 147 7.39 -10.98 33.48
N MET A 148 8.00 -11.96 32.79
CA MET A 148 8.79 -13.02 33.40
C MET A 148 9.98 -12.47 34.19
N ALA A 149 10.73 -11.53 33.61
CA ALA A 149 11.86 -10.89 34.29
C ALA A 149 11.40 -10.12 35.54
N ARG A 150 10.27 -9.41 35.48
CA ARG A 150 9.69 -8.69 36.61
C ARG A 150 9.25 -9.64 37.73
N GLN A 151 8.52 -10.70 37.40
CA GLN A 151 8.07 -11.68 38.39
C GLN A 151 9.25 -12.39 39.06
N LYS A 152 10.27 -12.75 38.26
CA LYS A 152 11.51 -13.33 38.78
C LYS A 152 12.21 -12.39 39.75
N SER A 153 12.43 -11.12 39.37
CA SER A 153 13.07 -10.14 40.25
C SER A 153 12.30 -9.92 41.56
N LEU A 154 10.96 -9.93 41.52
CA LEU A 154 10.15 -9.84 42.74
C LEU A 154 10.32 -11.07 43.63
N ALA A 155 10.25 -12.27 43.05
CA ALA A 155 10.45 -13.51 43.79
C ALA A 155 11.87 -13.61 44.39
N ASP A 156 12.89 -13.22 43.63
CA ASP A 156 14.29 -13.21 44.09
C ASP A 156 14.49 -12.19 45.23
N ALA A 157 13.86 -11.01 45.15
CA ALA A 157 13.90 -10.00 46.20
C ALA A 157 13.20 -10.48 47.49
N ASP A 158 12.02 -11.11 47.36
CA ASP A 158 11.30 -11.69 48.49
C ASP A 158 12.08 -12.84 49.13
N PHE A 159 12.68 -13.71 48.33
CA PHE A 159 13.54 -14.78 48.80
C PHE A 159 14.74 -14.22 49.59
N TYR A 160 15.42 -13.22 49.03
CA TYR A 160 16.56 -12.59 49.71
C TYR A 160 16.17 -11.92 51.03
N ARG A 161 15.01 -11.24 51.05
CA ARG A 161 14.45 -10.64 52.27
C ARG A 161 14.18 -11.69 53.35
N LEU A 162 13.45 -12.75 53.02
CA LEU A 162 13.12 -13.83 53.95
C LEU A 162 14.38 -14.54 54.47
N LEU A 163 15.37 -14.75 53.61
CA LEU A 163 16.64 -15.36 53.98
C LEU A 163 17.39 -14.48 55.00
N LYS A 164 17.46 -13.17 54.76
CA LYS A 164 18.09 -12.21 55.69
C LYS A 164 17.31 -12.08 57.00
N GLU A 165 15.99 -12.11 56.95
CA GLU A 165 15.14 -12.14 58.15
C GLU A 165 15.36 -13.41 58.96
N ALA A 166 15.44 -14.59 58.31
CA ALA A 166 15.72 -15.86 58.97
C ALA A 166 17.13 -15.88 59.61
N GLU A 167 18.15 -15.37 58.91
CA GLU A 167 19.50 -15.20 59.46
C GLU A 167 19.50 -14.26 60.68
N ALA A 168 18.83 -13.10 60.57
CA ALA A 168 18.71 -12.16 61.68
C ALA A 168 17.95 -12.76 62.86
N ASN A 169 16.90 -13.55 62.60
CA ASN A 169 16.13 -14.22 63.64
C ASN A 169 16.95 -15.31 64.34
N LYS A 170 17.79 -16.06 63.61
CA LYS A 170 18.76 -16.99 64.22
C LYS A 170 19.72 -16.26 65.16
N LEU A 171 20.23 -15.10 64.77
CA LEU A 171 21.12 -14.29 65.63
C LEU A 171 20.39 -13.67 66.83
N LYS A 172 19.12 -13.28 66.67
CA LYS A 172 18.27 -12.75 67.75
C LYS A 172 17.79 -13.82 68.73
N LEU A 173 18.00 -15.11 68.44
CA LEU A 173 17.56 -16.24 69.27
C LEU A 173 18.47 -16.44 70.51
N THR A 174 18.85 -15.34 71.18
CA THR A 174 19.53 -15.40 72.46
C THR A 174 18.49 -15.32 73.58
N PRO A 175 18.65 -16.10 74.67
CA PRO A 175 17.65 -16.16 75.73
C PRO A 175 17.40 -14.79 76.36
N GLN A 176 18.42 -13.95 76.48
CA GLN A 176 18.30 -12.61 77.05
C GLN A 176 17.49 -11.65 76.15
N PHE A 177 17.62 -11.76 74.81
CA PHE A 177 16.87 -10.90 73.89
C PHE A 177 15.39 -11.27 73.84
N LEU A 178 15.07 -12.57 73.92
CA LEU A 178 13.69 -13.05 73.98
C LEU A 178 12.98 -12.58 75.26
N GLU A 179 13.66 -12.62 76.41
CA GLU A 179 13.12 -12.09 77.68
C GLU A 179 12.85 -10.58 77.59
N LEU A 180 13.80 -9.81 77.07
CA LEU A 180 13.62 -8.36 76.89
C LEU A 180 12.45 -8.05 75.96
N LYS A 181 12.35 -8.76 74.82
CA LYS A 181 11.24 -8.58 73.87
C LYS A 181 9.90 -9.01 74.43
N PHE A 182 9.86 -10.04 75.26
CA PHE A 182 8.65 -10.48 75.96
C PHE A 182 8.16 -9.41 76.96
N ILE A 183 9.07 -8.87 77.77
CA ILE A 183 8.74 -7.78 78.72
C ILE A 183 8.27 -6.53 77.98
N GLU A 184 8.94 -6.16 76.88
CA GLU A 184 8.56 -5.01 76.04
C GLU A 184 7.18 -5.22 75.40
N ALA A 185 6.90 -6.39 74.82
CA ALA A 185 5.60 -6.71 74.26
C ALA A 185 4.49 -6.73 75.32
N ILE A 186 4.78 -7.15 76.55
CA ILE A 186 3.84 -7.04 77.68
C ILE A 186 3.61 -5.58 78.04
N ALA A 187 4.66 -4.75 78.12
CA ALA A 187 4.53 -3.33 78.44
C ALA A 187 3.70 -2.58 77.38
N ASP A 188 3.90 -2.87 76.10
CA ASP A 188 3.17 -2.22 75.00
C ASP A 188 1.70 -2.69 74.88
N ASN A 189 1.45 -3.98 75.11
CA ASN A 189 0.08 -4.53 75.07
C ASN A 189 -0.71 -4.28 76.35
N THR A 190 -0.05 -3.96 77.48
CA THR A 190 -0.73 -3.55 78.71
C THR A 190 -1.21 -2.10 78.62
N LYS A 191 -2.25 -1.88 77.81
CA LYS A 191 -3.20 -0.80 78.09
C LYS A 191 -3.87 -1.10 79.43
N ILE A 192 -3.22 -0.66 80.51
CA ILE A 192 -3.87 -0.12 81.71
C ILE A 192 -5.08 -0.94 82.18
N PHE A 193 -4.83 -2.08 82.82
CA PHE A 193 -5.84 -2.73 83.67
C PHE A 193 -5.56 -2.35 85.13
N PHE A 194 -6.16 -1.24 85.60
CA PHE A 194 -6.16 -0.85 87.01
C PHE A 194 -7.29 -1.59 87.75
N GLY A 195 -6.98 -2.74 88.35
CA GLY A 195 -7.90 -3.48 89.22
C GLY A 195 -7.16 -4.52 90.07
N GLU A 196 -7.64 -4.81 91.29
CA GLU A 196 -6.97 -5.57 92.36
C GLU A 196 -6.56 -7.03 92.04
N LYS A 197 -6.82 -7.56 90.83
CA LYS A 197 -6.43 -8.91 90.42
C LYS A 197 -5.72 -8.91 89.07
N ILE A 198 -4.39 -8.88 89.11
CA ILE A 198 -3.53 -9.13 87.95
C ILE A 198 -3.75 -10.59 87.49
N PRO A 199 -4.04 -10.86 86.20
CA PRO A 199 -4.18 -12.21 85.70
C PRO A 199 -2.90 -13.04 85.95
N ASN A 200 -3.05 -14.30 86.41
CA ASN A 200 -1.96 -15.26 86.67
C ASN A 200 -1.04 -15.57 85.47
N MET A 201 -1.27 -14.95 84.31
CA MET A 201 -0.40 -15.02 83.13
C MET A 201 0.92 -14.27 83.33
N PHE A 202 0.97 -13.31 84.26
CA PHE A 202 2.13 -12.43 84.49
C PHE A 202 3.26 -13.08 85.31
N LEU A 203 2.95 -14.14 86.08
CA LEU A 203 3.86 -14.77 87.05
C LEU A 203 4.59 -16.00 86.51
N ASP A 204 4.39 -16.36 85.25
CA ASP A 204 4.88 -17.62 84.70
C ASP A 204 6.35 -17.57 84.20
N GLN A 205 7.13 -16.68 84.83
CA GLN A 205 8.55 -16.49 84.59
C GLN A 205 9.38 -17.77 84.90
N ARG A 206 8.82 -18.72 85.66
CA ARG A 206 9.42 -20.05 85.94
C ARG A 206 9.12 -21.11 84.87
N LEU A 207 8.02 -21.02 84.10
CA LEU A 207 7.74 -22.02 83.04
C LEU A 207 8.58 -21.78 81.78
N LEU A 208 8.88 -20.52 81.43
CA LEU A 208 9.83 -20.21 80.36
C LEU A 208 11.25 -20.69 80.67
N GLY A 209 11.70 -20.55 81.93
CA GLY A 209 12.99 -21.11 82.37
C GLY A 209 13.07 -22.63 82.22
N ASN A 210 12.00 -23.35 82.57
CA ASN A 210 11.92 -24.81 82.39
C ASN A 210 11.84 -25.20 80.91
N PHE A 211 11.10 -24.45 80.08
CA PHE A 211 10.95 -24.72 78.65
C PHE A 211 12.23 -24.45 77.85
N LEU A 212 12.94 -23.34 78.13
CA LEU A 212 14.24 -23.05 77.54
C LEU A 212 15.30 -24.09 77.96
N GLN A 213 15.24 -24.59 79.19
CA GLN A 213 16.10 -25.67 79.68
C GLN A 213 15.77 -27.02 79.02
N GLN A 214 14.49 -27.28 78.69
CA GLN A 214 14.06 -28.45 77.92
C GLN A 214 14.46 -28.37 76.44
N LEU A 215 14.32 -27.20 75.80
CA LEU A 215 14.74 -26.99 74.41
C LEU A 215 16.26 -27.10 74.25
N SER A 216 17.03 -26.54 75.19
CA SER A 216 18.48 -26.76 75.25
C SER A 216 18.82 -28.24 75.32
N ARG A 217 18.08 -29.03 76.12
CA ARG A 217 18.31 -30.47 76.25
C ARG A 217 17.98 -31.26 74.97
N ASN A 218 16.93 -30.87 74.25
CA ASN A 218 16.49 -31.54 73.02
C ASN A 218 17.39 -31.22 71.80
N VAL A 219 17.88 -29.98 71.67
CA VAL A 219 18.83 -29.60 70.60
C VAL A 219 20.17 -30.33 70.78
N PHE A 220 20.61 -30.55 72.02
CA PHE A 220 21.80 -31.37 72.32
C PHE A 220 21.59 -32.86 72.04
N GLU A 221 20.36 -33.39 72.13
CA GLU A 221 20.06 -34.79 71.77
C GLU A 221 19.96 -34.99 70.24
N GLU A 222 19.40 -34.05 69.47
CA GLU A 222 19.36 -34.15 68.00
C GLU A 222 20.76 -34.08 67.37
N GLU A 223 21.66 -33.21 67.85
CA GLU A 223 23.06 -33.17 67.37
C GLU A 223 23.86 -34.44 67.71
N LEU A 224 23.46 -35.20 68.73
CA LEU A 224 24.08 -36.47 69.13
C LEU A 224 23.53 -37.68 68.35
N ILE A 225 22.32 -37.57 67.81
CA ILE A 225 21.71 -38.57 66.92
C ILE A 225 22.28 -38.44 65.49
N GLU A 226 22.41 -37.22 64.95
CA GLU A 226 23.05 -36.99 63.64
C GLU A 226 24.53 -37.44 63.61
N LYS A 227 25.24 -37.40 64.74
CA LYS A 227 26.64 -37.90 64.82
C LYS A 227 26.77 -39.41 64.98
N LYS A 228 25.70 -40.14 65.30
CA LYS A 228 25.70 -41.61 65.40
C LYS A 228 25.30 -42.32 64.11
N GLU A 229 24.64 -41.63 63.17
CA GLU A 229 24.31 -42.16 61.84
C GLU A 229 25.45 -42.01 60.81
N CYS A 230 26.58 -41.39 61.20
CA CYS A 230 27.71 -41.09 60.30
C CYS A 230 28.98 -41.95 60.55
N VAL A 231 28.85 -43.10 61.21
CA VAL A 231 29.86 -44.20 61.30
C VAL A 231 29.25 -45.48 60.77
#